data_AF-A0A0Q4JEM6-F1
#
_entry.id   AF-A0A0Q4JEM6-F1
#
_cell.length_a   1.000
_cell.length_b   1.000
_cell.length_c   1.000
_cell.angle_alpha   90.00
_cell.angle_beta   90.00
_cell.angle_gamma   90.00
#
_symmetry.space_group_name_H-M   'P 1'
#
loop_
_entity.id
_entity.type
_entity.pdbx_description
1 polymer ?
#
loop_
_entity_poly.entity_id
_entity_poly.type
_entity_poly.pdbx_seq_one_letter_code
_entity_poly.pdbx_strand_id
1 'polypeptide(L)' 'MGNRCRVCTSNDREALIEQVAGDLWESRRPGTLDDYPWEKAGGYWRRIYLELGETAVDSLTGALPGHT' A
#
# COMPACT_ATOMS: atom_id res chain seq x y z
N MET A 1 21.25 -24.95 2.43
CA MET A 1 20.21 -24.27 3.22
C MET A 1 20.42 -22.78 3.13
N GLY A 2 19.77 -22.10 2.18
CA GLY A 2 19.88 -20.65 2.02
C GLY A 2 19.07 -19.94 3.10
N ASN A 3 19.73 -19.05 3.84
CA ASN A 3 19.11 -18.19 4.83
C ASN A 3 17.96 -17.40 4.17
N ARG A 4 16.71 -17.70 4.55
CA ARG A 4 15.56 -16.86 4.20
C ARG A 4 15.79 -15.51 4.89
N CYS A 5 16.35 -14.58 4.14
CA CYS A 5 16.65 -13.24 4.62
C CYS A 5 15.33 -12.57 4.99
N ARG A 6 15.07 -12.40 6.29
CA ARG A 6 13.87 -11.68 6.80
C ARG A 6 13.79 -10.26 6.26
N VAL A 7 14.94 -9.64 5.99
CA VAL A 7 15.04 -8.28 5.43
C VAL A 7 14.59 -8.22 3.96
N CYS A 8 14.91 -9.23 3.15
CA CYS A 8 14.48 -9.23 1.74
C CYS A 8 12.96 -9.31 1.60
N THR A 9 12.28 -9.98 2.52
CA THR A 9 10.81 -10.11 2.48
C THR A 9 10.07 -8.92 3.11
N SER A 10 10.66 -8.24 4.10
CA SER A 10 10.03 -7.09 4.75
C SER A 10 10.05 -5.83 3.87
N ASN A 11 11.18 -5.57 3.18
CA ASN A 11 11.31 -4.40 2.30
C ASN A 11 10.38 -4.47 1.09
N ASP A 12 10.06 -5.67 0.59
CA ASP A 12 9.15 -5.84 -0.55
C ASP A 12 7.69 -5.57 -0.16
N ARG A 13 7.24 -5.95 1.05
CA ARG A 13 5.83 -5.73 1.45
C ARG A 13 5.54 -4.25 1.66
N GLU A 14 6.38 -3.54 2.39
CA GLU A 14 6.18 -2.10 2.65
C GLU A 14 6.24 -1.28 1.36
N ALA A 15 7.21 -1.57 0.48
CA ALA A 15 7.31 -0.93 -0.84
C ALA A 15 6.11 -1.25 -1.74
N LEU A 16 5.63 -2.50 -1.71
CA LEU A 16 4.44 -2.90 -2.46
C LEU A 16 3.18 -2.18 -1.94
N ILE A 17 3.02 -2.05 -0.62
CA ILE A 17 1.91 -1.30 -0.02
C ILE A 17 1.97 0.16 -0.46
N GLU A 18 3.15 0.78 -0.43
CA GLU A 18 3.31 2.17 -0.87
C GLU A 18 3.01 2.36 -2.35
N GLN A 19 3.43 1.41 -3.20
CA GLN A 19 3.11 1.41 -4.63
C GLN A 19 1.60 1.29 -4.86
N VAL A 20 0.95 0.30 -4.23
CA VAL A 20 -0.51 0.09 -4.37
C VAL A 20 -1.28 1.30 -3.83
N ALA A 21 -0.86 1.88 -2.71
CA ALA A 21 -1.45 3.11 -2.17
C ALA A 21 -1.35 4.27 -3.16
N GLY A 22 -0.19 4.45 -3.81
CA GLY A 22 0.02 5.45 -4.86
C GLY A 22 -0.90 5.23 -6.07
N ASP A 23 -1.01 4.00 -6.56
CA ASP A 23 -1.89 3.67 -7.69
C ASP A 23 -3.38 3.94 -7.34
N LEU A 24 -3.79 3.59 -6.13
CA LEU A 24 -5.15 3.85 -5.63
C LEU A 24 -5.44 5.35 -5.52
N TRP A 25 -4.46 6.15 -5.08
CA TRP A 25 -4.55 7.60 -5.02
C TRP A 25 -4.67 8.22 -6.41
N GLU A 26 -3.79 7.87 -7.34
CA GLU A 26 -3.79 8.37 -8.71
C GLU A 26 -5.11 8.08 -9.44
N SER A 27 -5.75 6.94 -9.14
CA SER A 27 -7.06 6.60 -9.72
C SER A 27 -8.23 7.47 -9.22
N ARG A 28 -8.08 8.14 -8.07
CA ARG A 28 -9.17 8.83 -7.35
C ARG A 28 -8.97 10.33 -7.17
N ARG A 29 -7.72 10.82 -7.15
CA ARG A 29 -7.41 12.25 -7.01
C ARG A 29 -7.96 13.16 -8.12
N PRO A 30 -8.09 12.74 -9.41
CA PRO A 30 -8.40 13.68 -10.47
C PRO A 30 -9.74 14.38 -10.25
N GLY A 31 -9.74 15.71 -10.35
CA GLY A 31 -10.95 16.52 -10.18
C GLY A 31 -11.40 16.73 -8.73
N THR A 32 -10.59 16.33 -7.74
CA THR A 32 -10.82 16.64 -6.32
C THR A 32 -10.09 17.94 -5.92
N LEU A 33 -10.35 18.44 -4.71
CA LEU A 33 -9.60 19.58 -4.15
C LEU A 33 -8.14 19.20 -3.80
N ASP A 34 -7.85 17.91 -3.74
CA ASP A 34 -6.54 17.35 -3.42
C ASP A 34 -5.89 16.72 -4.66
N ASP A 35 -6.07 17.32 -5.84
CA ASP A 35 -5.52 16.84 -7.11
C ASP A 35 -4.01 17.11 -7.24
N TYR A 36 -3.23 16.42 -6.40
CA TYR A 36 -1.78 16.49 -6.35
C TYR A 36 -1.19 15.07 -6.43
N PRO A 37 0.02 14.92 -6.97
CA PRO A 37 0.67 13.61 -7.02
C PRO A 37 0.87 13.03 -5.62
N TRP A 38 0.92 11.70 -5.51
CA TRP A 38 0.99 10.95 -4.25
C TRP A 38 2.02 11.49 -3.25
N GLU A 39 3.19 11.93 -3.71
CA GLU A 39 4.27 12.45 -2.85
C GLU A 39 3.87 13.75 -2.12
N LYS A 40 2.89 14.47 -2.67
CA LYS A 40 2.33 15.70 -2.11
C LYS A 40 1.00 15.48 -1.40
N ALA A 41 0.47 14.25 -1.38
CA ALA A 41 -0.73 13.95 -0.64
C ALA A 41 -0.54 14.29 0.84
N GLY A 42 -1.52 14.99 1.42
CA GLY A 42 -1.48 15.34 2.83
C GLY A 42 -1.41 14.10 3.73
N GLY A 43 -0.86 14.26 4.94
CA GLY A 43 -0.67 13.13 5.86
C GLY A 43 -1.95 12.35 6.21
N TYR A 44 -3.11 13.00 6.15
CA TYR A 44 -4.41 12.33 6.27
C TYR A 44 -4.65 11.33 5.13
N TRP A 45 -4.56 11.79 3.88
CA TRP A 45 -4.77 10.95 2.71
C TRP A 45 -3.71 9.86 2.60
N ARG A 46 -2.44 10.18 2.90
CA ARG A 46 -1.38 9.17 2.92
C ARG A 46 -1.70 8.01 3.85
N ARG A 47 -2.18 8.30 5.06
CA ARG A 47 -2.59 7.25 6.01
C ARG A 47 -3.71 6.37 5.44
N ILE A 48 -4.79 6.98 4.97
CA ILE A 48 -5.96 6.24 4.46
C ILE A 48 -5.58 5.33 3.29
N TYR A 49 -4.81 5.83 2.33
CA TYR A 49 -4.45 5.05 1.15
C TYR A 49 -3.39 3.98 1.45
N LEU A 50 -2.53 4.18 2.46
CA LEU A 50 -1.63 3.13 2.95
C LEU A 50 -2.41 1.99 3.64
N GLU A 51 -3.42 2.29 4.46
CA GLU A 51 -4.30 1.28 5.07
C GLU A 51 -5.08 0.48 4.00
N LEU A 52 -5.56 1.17 2.96
CA LEU A 52 -6.18 0.52 1.81
C LEU A 52 -5.19 -0.35 1.02
N GLY A 53 -3.97 0.15 0.79
CA GLY A 53 -2.91 -0.60 0.13
C GLY A 53 -2.54 -1.86 0.89
N GLU A 54 -2.43 -1.77 2.22
CA GLU A 54 -2.20 -2.92 3.09
C GLU A 54 -3.30 -3.98 2.95
N THR A 55 -4.57 -3.57 3.05
CA THR A 55 -5.71 -4.48 2.91
C THR A 55 -5.72 -5.18 1.54
N ALA A 56 -5.41 -4.43 0.47
CA ALA A 56 -5.34 -4.98 -0.87
C ALA A 56 -4.20 -6.00 -1.01
N VAL A 57 -3.01 -5.69 -0.50
CA VAL A 57 -1.86 -6.60 -0.51
C VAL A 57 -2.16 -7.88 0.28
N ASP A 58 -2.77 -7.77 1.46
CA ASP A 58 -3.10 -8.93 2.28
C ASP A 58 -4.14 -9.84 1.60
N SER A 59 -5.13 -9.23 0.93
CA SER A 59 -6.15 -9.96 0.16
C SER A 59 -5.54 -10.71 -1.03
N LEU A 60 -4.59 -10.09 -1.74
CA LEU A 60 -3.95 -10.67 -2.92
C LEU A 60 -2.90 -11.73 -2.57
N THR A 61 -2.29 -11.64 -1.39
CA THR A 61 -1.25 -12.57 -0.92
C THR A 61 -1.79 -13.69 -0.04
N GLY A 62 -3.09 -13.69 0.28
CA GLY A 62 -3.72 -14.69 1.14
C GLY A 62 -3.32 -14.58 2.61
N ALA A 63 -2.80 -13.43 3.04
CA ALA A 63 -2.35 -13.16 4.40
C ALA A 63 -3.48 -12.71 5.36
N LEU A 64 -4.74 -12.77 4.92
CA LEU A 64 -5.89 -12.37 5.74
C LEU A 64 -5.96 -13.20 7.03
N PRO A 65 -5.98 -12.56 8.21
CA PRO A 65 -6.29 -13.26 9.45
C PRO A 65 -7.79 -13.60 9.47
N GLY A 66 -8.12 -14.81 9.02
CA GLY A 66 -9.36 -15.51 9.42
C GLY A 66 -10.49 -15.58 8.40
N HIS A 67 -10.35 -16.49 7.44
CA HIS A 67 -11.51 -17.20 6.89
C HIS A 67 -11.18 -18.69 6.76
N THR A 68 -11.47 -19.42 7.85
CA THR A 68 -11.78 -20.86 7.86
C THR A 68 -13.28 -21.01 7.66
#